data_AF-A0A917EF35-F1
#
_entry.id   AF-A0A917EF35-F1
#
_cell.length_a   1.000
_cell.length_b   1.000
_cell.length_c   1.000
_cell.angle_alpha   90.00
_cell.angle_beta   90.00
_cell.angle_gamma   90.00
#
_symmetry.space_group_name_H-M   'P 1'
#
loop_
_entity.id
_entity.type
_entity.pdbx_description
1 polymer ?
#
loop_
_entity_poly.entity_id
_entity_poly.type
_entity_poly.pdbx_seq_one_letter_code
_entity_poly.pdbx_strand_id
1 'polypeptide(L)'
;MSLRKLLKQLFLSTIISMLSTFWLYNHLGTHTVYYFKHSHLTPKKGIPFILVDYLYYHINPDFVERKSENGIFRYSYDGINYITYLHLKDSENYSYSLSQVNYFNYKYKLRMPDPLKTDGENAYYFFDRNFNPLEKTHYPSNSVKQTSFSDEEKHLMYQTTNQTASQLLDNLPTPIIDLQWFFDWTYKGHKIVKIFLLSFLMTNCLTGIKIWWKRRLKRNSDTSSQ
;
A
#
# COMPACT_ATOMS: atom_id res chain seq x y z
N MET A 1 10.58 14.33 -44.06
CA MET A 1 9.71 13.37 -43.33
C MET A 1 8.29 13.92 -43.39
N SER A 2 7.33 13.20 -43.98
CA SER A 2 5.97 13.73 -44.23
C SER A 2 5.20 13.98 -42.92
N LEU A 3 4.39 15.05 -42.89
CA LEU A 3 3.52 15.43 -41.77
C LEU A 3 2.62 14.26 -41.31
N ARG A 4 2.11 13.46 -42.26
CA ARG A 4 1.30 12.25 -41.97
C ARG A 4 2.09 11.16 -41.24
N LYS A 5 3.38 10.97 -41.58
CA LYS A 5 4.27 10.03 -40.86
C LYS A 5 4.58 10.54 -39.46
N LEU A 6 4.70 11.86 -39.29
CA LEU A 6 4.96 12.52 -38.02
C LEU A 6 3.77 12.36 -37.07
N LEU A 7 2.54 12.63 -37.54
CA LEU A 7 1.29 12.43 -36.80
C LEU A 7 1.06 10.97 -36.39
N LYS A 8 1.24 10.01 -37.32
CA LYS A 8 1.12 8.58 -37.00
C LYS A 8 2.09 8.15 -35.90
N GLN A 9 3.32 8.64 -35.96
CA GLN A 9 4.34 8.30 -34.97
C GLN A 9 4.06 8.95 -33.61
N LEU A 10 3.53 10.17 -33.59
CA LEU A 10 3.10 10.83 -32.37
C LEU A 10 1.96 10.05 -31.70
N PHE A 11 0.94 9.68 -32.47
CA PHE A 11 -0.19 8.89 -31.99
C PHE A 11 0.24 7.54 -31.38
N LEU A 12 1.12 6.81 -32.07
CA LEU A 12 1.65 5.54 -31.58
C LEU A 12 2.45 5.72 -30.28
N SER A 13 3.28 6.76 -30.22
CA SER A 13 4.06 7.14 -29.03
C SER A 13 3.16 7.45 -27.83
N THR A 14 2.04 8.15 -28.05
CA THR A 14 1.07 8.46 -27.01
C THR A 14 0.40 7.21 -26.47
N ILE A 15 -0.07 6.31 -27.34
CA ILE A 15 -0.70 5.05 -26.91
C ILE A 15 0.26 4.21 -26.07
N ILE A 16 1.50 4.04 -26.53
CA ILE A 16 2.52 3.28 -25.80
C ILE A 16 2.74 3.90 -24.41
N SER A 17 2.86 5.24 -24.35
CA SER A 17 3.07 5.95 -23.07
C SER A 17 1.89 5.78 -22.10
N MET A 18 0.65 5.83 -22.60
CA MET A 18 -0.55 5.60 -21.79
C MET A 18 -0.59 4.18 -21.24
N LEU A 19 -0.35 3.17 -22.08
CA LEU A 19 -0.32 1.76 -21.68
C LEU A 19 0.78 1.48 -20.66
N SER A 20 1.99 2.02 -20.86
CA SER A 20 3.09 1.88 -19.91
C SER A 20 2.78 2.53 -18.57
N THR A 21 2.15 3.71 -18.57
CA THR A 21 1.78 4.42 -17.33
C THR A 21 0.69 3.66 -16.57
N PHE A 22 -0.33 3.16 -17.29
CA PHE A 22 -1.39 2.35 -16.71
C PHE A 22 -0.84 1.05 -16.11
N TRP A 23 0.05 0.38 -16.83
CA TRP A 23 0.69 -0.85 -16.36
C TRP A 23 1.52 -0.60 -15.10
N LEU A 24 2.36 0.45 -15.08
CA LEU A 24 3.14 0.84 -13.90
C LEU A 24 2.25 1.15 -12.70
N TYR A 25 1.17 1.91 -12.92
CA TYR A 25 0.24 2.29 -11.85
C TYR A 25 -0.46 1.07 -11.24
N ASN A 26 -0.96 0.16 -12.07
CA ASN A 26 -1.60 -1.05 -11.57
C ASN A 26 -0.62 -1.94 -10.82
N HIS A 27 0.59 -2.15 -11.35
CA HIS A 27 1.59 -3.00 -10.71
C HIS A 27 2.04 -2.43 -9.35
N LEU A 28 2.19 -1.10 -9.25
CA LEU A 28 2.41 -0.41 -7.99
C LEU A 28 1.26 -0.65 -7.00
N GLY A 29 0.01 -0.50 -7.46
CA GLY A 29 -1.18 -0.74 -6.64
C GLY A 29 -1.19 -2.15 -6.06
N THR A 30 -1.00 -3.16 -6.90
CA THR A 30 -1.02 -4.59 -6.54
C THR A 30 0.11 -5.02 -5.62
N HIS A 31 1.21 -4.28 -5.56
CA HIS A 31 2.33 -4.61 -4.67
C HIS A 31 2.62 -3.47 -3.68
N THR A 32 1.61 -2.63 -3.38
CA THR A 32 1.77 -1.46 -2.51
C THR A 32 2.33 -1.84 -1.14
N VAL A 33 1.81 -2.91 -0.53
CA VAL A 33 2.26 -3.36 0.80
C VAL A 33 3.71 -3.85 0.73
N TYR A 34 4.09 -4.56 -0.34
CA TYR A 34 5.46 -5.00 -0.58
C TYR A 34 6.42 -3.81 -0.67
N TYR A 35 6.11 -2.83 -1.54
CA TYR A 35 6.99 -1.68 -1.72
C TYR A 35 7.06 -0.79 -0.48
N PHE A 36 5.94 -0.66 0.25
CA PHE A 36 5.91 0.05 1.52
C PHE A 36 6.75 -0.67 2.59
N LYS A 37 6.71 -2.01 2.63
CA LYS A 37 7.53 -2.81 3.55
C LYS A 37 9.03 -2.72 3.24
N HIS A 38 9.44 -2.63 1.99
CA HIS A 38 10.85 -2.61 1.59
C HIS A 38 11.47 -1.21 1.47
N SER A 39 10.66 -0.16 1.30
CA SER A 39 11.15 1.22 1.22
C SER A 39 11.81 1.70 2.53
N HIS A 40 13.00 2.28 2.49
CA HIS A 40 13.58 2.93 3.69
C HIS A 40 12.88 4.25 4.08
N LEU A 41 11.94 4.72 3.25
CA LEU A 41 11.35 6.05 3.35
C LEU A 41 9.99 6.03 4.03
N THR A 42 9.39 4.85 4.13
CA THR A 42 8.07 4.64 4.70
C THR A 42 8.15 4.31 6.19
N PRO A 43 7.18 4.78 6.99
CA PRO A 43 7.12 4.42 8.40
C PRO A 43 6.68 2.96 8.56
N LYS A 44 7.56 2.08 9.05
CA LYS A 44 7.29 0.63 9.18
C LYS A 44 6.06 0.31 10.02
N LYS A 45 5.75 1.14 11.03
CA LYS A 45 4.53 1.05 11.83
C LYS A 45 3.22 1.12 11.00
N GLY A 46 3.28 1.68 9.79
CA GLY A 46 2.14 1.81 8.88
C GLY A 46 1.81 0.55 8.07
N ILE A 47 2.72 -0.44 8.02
CA ILE A 47 2.58 -1.62 7.16
C ILE A 47 1.24 -2.35 7.38
N PRO A 48 0.82 -2.68 8.62
CA PRO A 48 -0.46 -3.38 8.82
C PRO A 48 -1.69 -2.57 8.41
N PHE A 49 -1.65 -1.24 8.55
CA PHE A 49 -2.77 -0.38 8.18
C PHE A 49 -2.91 -0.27 6.65
N ILE A 50 -1.78 -0.18 5.94
CA ILE A 50 -1.75 -0.25 4.48
C ILE A 50 -2.21 -1.63 3.98
N LEU A 51 -1.89 -2.70 4.70
CA LEU A 51 -2.41 -4.03 4.39
C LEU A 51 -3.95 -4.07 4.46
N VAL A 52 -4.57 -3.42 5.45
CA VAL A 52 -6.04 -3.37 5.56
C VAL A 52 -6.66 -2.66 4.36
N ASP A 53 -6.06 -1.56 3.90
CA ASP A 53 -6.53 -0.87 2.69
C ASP A 53 -6.30 -1.72 1.42
N TYR A 54 -5.23 -2.50 1.38
CA TYR A 54 -4.88 -3.36 0.26
C TYR A 54 -5.88 -4.51 0.05
N LEU A 55 -6.46 -5.05 1.12
CA LEU A 55 -7.43 -6.15 1.07
C LEU A 55 -8.55 -5.89 0.05
N TYR A 56 -9.10 -4.67 0.05
CA TYR A 56 -10.22 -4.27 -0.80
C TYR A 56 -10.03 -4.59 -2.29
N TYR A 57 -8.82 -4.38 -2.80
CA TYR A 57 -8.55 -4.41 -4.25
C TYR A 57 -7.93 -5.72 -4.73
N HIS A 58 -7.36 -6.53 -3.83
CA HIS A 58 -6.39 -7.55 -4.23
C HIS A 58 -6.50 -8.88 -3.48
N ILE A 59 -7.37 -8.97 -2.48
CA ILE A 59 -7.64 -10.22 -1.78
C ILE A 59 -9.10 -10.54 -2.02
N ASN A 60 -9.40 -11.81 -2.33
CA ASN A 60 -10.74 -12.25 -2.73
C ASN A 60 -11.78 -11.72 -1.70
N PRO A 61 -12.86 -11.04 -2.12
CA PRO A 61 -13.82 -10.40 -1.22
C PRO A 61 -14.54 -11.34 -0.24
N ASP A 62 -14.46 -12.65 -0.48
CA ASP A 62 -15.05 -13.66 0.39
C ASP A 62 -14.43 -13.66 1.80
N PHE A 63 -15.22 -14.05 2.80
CA PHE A 63 -14.69 -14.34 4.12
C PHE A 63 -13.67 -15.48 4.04
N VAL A 64 -12.46 -15.25 4.53
CA VAL A 64 -11.41 -16.27 4.61
C VAL A 64 -10.95 -16.43 6.04
N GLU A 65 -10.93 -17.68 6.48
CA GLU A 65 -10.38 -18.11 7.76
C GLU A 65 -9.13 -18.95 7.51
N ARG A 66 -8.05 -18.66 8.25
CA ARG A 66 -6.84 -19.47 8.31
C ARG A 66 -6.52 -19.83 9.75
N LYS A 67 -6.22 -21.09 10.00
CA LYS A 67 -5.80 -21.56 11.32
C LYS A 67 -4.27 -21.52 11.41
N SER A 68 -3.78 -21.07 12.55
CA SER A 68 -2.37 -21.09 12.95
C SER A 68 -2.24 -21.94 14.22
N GLU A 69 -1.03 -22.37 14.56
CA GLU A 69 -0.78 -23.15 15.78
C GLU A 69 -1.29 -22.46 17.05
N ASN A 70 -1.28 -21.11 17.08
CA ASN A 70 -1.58 -20.31 18.26
C ASN A 70 -2.87 -19.48 18.13
N GLY A 71 -3.72 -19.75 17.14
CA GLY A 71 -4.93 -18.94 16.93
C GLY A 71 -5.51 -18.99 15.52
N ILE A 72 -6.58 -18.24 15.30
CA ILE A 72 -7.33 -18.17 14.04
C ILE A 72 -7.21 -16.77 13.46
N PHE A 73 -6.79 -16.67 12.20
CA PHE A 73 -6.77 -15.44 11.43
C PHE A 73 -7.99 -15.38 10.52
N ARG A 74 -8.71 -14.26 10.55
CA ARG A 74 -9.90 -14.02 9.73
C ARG A 74 -9.76 -12.70 9.01
N TYR A 75 -10.17 -12.65 7.75
CA TYR A 75 -10.34 -11.40 7.02
C TYR A 75 -11.57 -11.49 6.13
N SER A 76 -12.20 -10.35 5.87
CA SER A 76 -13.34 -10.26 4.97
C SER A 76 -13.55 -8.82 4.53
N TYR A 77 -14.35 -8.67 3.49
CA TYR A 77 -14.88 -7.41 2.99
C TYR A 77 -16.41 -7.45 3.03
N ASP A 78 -16.99 -7.07 4.18
CA ASP A 78 -18.45 -6.91 4.36
C ASP A 78 -18.82 -5.41 4.43
N GLY A 79 -18.36 -4.65 3.44
CA GLY A 79 -18.46 -3.18 3.40
C GLY A 79 -17.44 -2.42 4.26
N ILE A 80 -16.73 -3.13 5.15
CA ILE A 80 -15.60 -2.63 5.94
C ILE A 80 -14.45 -3.63 5.81
N ASN A 81 -13.26 -3.17 5.40
CA ASN A 81 -12.05 -4.00 5.41
C ASN A 81 -11.65 -4.28 6.86
N TYR A 82 -11.52 -5.56 7.23
CA TYR A 82 -11.00 -5.93 8.55
C TYR A 82 -10.14 -7.18 8.52
N ILE A 83 -9.22 -7.24 9.48
CA ILE A 83 -8.41 -8.40 9.84
C ILE A 83 -8.62 -8.65 11.33
N THR A 84 -8.85 -9.90 11.70
CA THR A 84 -9.00 -10.32 13.08
C THR A 84 -8.07 -11.48 13.37
N TYR A 85 -7.33 -11.38 14.47
CA TYR A 85 -6.59 -12.49 15.06
C TYR A 85 -7.29 -12.92 16.35
N LEU A 86 -7.59 -14.21 16.44
CA LEU A 86 -8.19 -14.85 17.62
C LEU A 86 -7.14 -15.75 18.25
N HIS A 87 -6.64 -15.37 19.41
CA HIS A 87 -5.82 -16.25 20.22
C HIS A 87 -6.71 -17.26 20.94
N LEU A 88 -6.41 -18.55 20.74
CA LEU A 88 -7.13 -19.66 21.36
C LEU A 88 -6.09 -20.58 21.98
N LYS A 89 -5.77 -20.35 23.26
CA LYS A 89 -4.90 -21.20 24.07
C LYS A 89 -5.63 -21.56 25.35
N ASP A 90 -5.44 -22.78 25.86
CA ASP A 90 -6.29 -23.44 26.88
C ASP A 90 -6.84 -22.53 28.00
N SER A 91 -6.03 -21.59 28.51
CA SER A 91 -6.42 -20.64 29.57
C SER A 91 -6.50 -19.17 29.15
N GLU A 92 -6.20 -18.84 27.90
CA GLU A 92 -6.06 -17.48 27.39
C GLU A 92 -6.77 -17.34 26.04
N ASN A 93 -7.99 -16.79 26.08
CA ASN A 93 -8.77 -16.51 24.88
C ASN A 93 -8.95 -15.00 24.73
N TYR A 94 -8.38 -14.42 23.68
CA TYR A 94 -8.54 -13.02 23.35
C TYR A 94 -8.53 -12.77 21.85
N SER A 95 -9.03 -11.61 21.45
CA SER A 95 -9.14 -11.23 20.04
C SER A 95 -8.61 -9.83 19.79
N TYR A 96 -7.91 -9.67 18.68
CA TYR A 96 -7.53 -8.38 18.14
C TYR A 96 -8.19 -8.19 16.78
N SER A 97 -8.74 -7.00 16.53
CA SER A 97 -9.33 -6.69 15.24
C SER A 97 -8.89 -5.32 14.75
N LEU A 98 -8.29 -5.29 13.57
CA LEU A 98 -7.89 -4.09 12.86
C LEU A 98 -8.83 -3.87 11.69
N SER A 99 -9.43 -2.69 11.59
CA SER A 99 -10.44 -2.39 10.58
C SER A 99 -10.33 -0.97 10.05
N GLN A 100 -10.83 -0.77 8.84
CA GLN A 100 -11.07 0.56 8.27
C GLN A 100 -12.45 1.06 8.73
N VAL A 101 -12.55 2.28 9.27
CA VAL A 101 -13.83 2.78 9.82
C VAL A 101 -14.34 4.08 9.21
N ASN A 102 -13.47 4.81 8.49
CA ASN A 102 -13.78 6.04 7.76
C ASN A 102 -14.83 6.96 8.43
N TYR A 103 -14.51 7.42 9.64
CA TYR A 103 -15.29 8.43 10.36
C TYR A 103 -14.63 9.81 10.23
N PHE A 104 -15.30 10.88 10.67
CA PHE A 104 -14.68 12.21 10.71
C PHE A 104 -13.33 12.14 11.46
N ASN A 105 -12.24 12.43 10.75
CA ASN A 105 -10.84 12.38 11.20
C ASN A 105 -10.22 10.99 11.50
N TYR A 106 -10.99 9.90 11.50
CA TYR A 106 -10.48 8.55 11.76
C TYR A 106 -10.49 7.69 10.49
N LYS A 107 -9.37 7.02 10.22
CA LYS A 107 -9.27 6.09 9.08
C LYS A 107 -9.33 4.63 9.53
N TYR A 108 -8.65 4.31 10.63
CA TYR A 108 -8.53 2.94 11.13
C TYR A 108 -8.97 2.81 12.59
N LYS A 109 -9.34 1.59 12.96
CA LYS A 109 -9.71 1.21 14.31
C LYS A 109 -9.04 -0.12 14.69
N LEU A 110 -8.40 -0.15 15.84
CA LEU A 110 -7.91 -1.36 16.50
C LEU A 110 -8.78 -1.65 17.72
N ARG A 111 -9.32 -2.86 17.81
CA ARG A 111 -9.98 -3.40 19.02
C ARG A 111 -9.04 -4.42 19.64
N MET A 112 -8.70 -4.23 20.91
CA MET A 112 -7.87 -5.16 21.68
C MET A 112 -8.20 -5.06 23.18
N PRO A 113 -7.95 -6.10 24.00
CA PRO A 113 -7.86 -5.97 25.45
C PRO A 113 -6.99 -4.77 25.84
N ASP A 114 -7.46 -3.95 26.78
CA ASP A 114 -6.71 -2.80 27.25
C ASP A 114 -5.47 -3.27 28.03
N PRO A 115 -4.25 -3.01 27.55
CA PRO A 115 -3.04 -3.47 28.22
C PRO A 115 -2.82 -2.80 29.59
N LEU A 116 -3.48 -1.67 29.84
CA LEU A 116 -3.36 -0.92 31.09
C LEU A 116 -4.43 -1.32 32.12
N LYS A 117 -5.38 -2.20 31.77
CA LYS A 117 -6.42 -2.67 32.67
C LYS A 117 -6.34 -4.18 32.86
N THR A 118 -6.51 -4.61 34.11
CA THR A 118 -6.46 -6.04 34.50
C THR A 118 -7.81 -6.75 34.37
N ASP A 119 -8.88 -6.01 34.09
CA ASP A 119 -10.25 -6.53 34.00
C ASP A 119 -10.59 -7.18 32.65
N GLY A 120 -9.66 -7.12 31.68
CA GLY A 120 -9.85 -7.68 30.34
C GLY A 120 -10.83 -6.88 29.47
N GLU A 121 -11.17 -5.65 29.85
CA GLU A 121 -12.04 -4.78 29.06
C GLU A 121 -11.39 -4.49 27.69
N ASN A 122 -12.19 -4.53 26.62
CA ASN A 122 -11.69 -4.18 25.29
C ASN A 122 -11.64 -2.65 25.13
N ALA A 123 -10.48 -2.15 24.73
CA ALA A 123 -10.31 -0.79 24.25
C ALA A 123 -10.45 -0.71 22.73
N TYR A 124 -11.00 0.42 22.27
CA TYR A 124 -11.08 0.79 20.87
C TYR A 124 -10.16 1.98 20.63
N TYR A 125 -9.14 1.74 19.83
CA TYR A 125 -8.15 2.74 19.44
C TYR A 125 -8.41 3.21 18.01
N PHE A 126 -8.48 4.51 17.81
CA PHE A 126 -8.70 5.13 16.51
C PHE A 126 -7.45 5.82 16.00
N PHE A 127 -7.19 5.69 14.71
CA PHE A 127 -6.01 6.23 14.06
C PHE A 127 -6.36 7.13 12.89
N ASP A 128 -5.51 8.13 12.65
CA ASP A 128 -5.55 8.96 11.46
C ASP A 128 -5.04 8.20 10.21
N ARG A 129 -5.07 8.89 9.06
CA ARG A 129 -4.52 8.36 7.79
C ARG A 129 -3.01 8.12 7.78
N ASN A 130 -2.29 8.65 8.78
CA ASN A 130 -0.85 8.52 8.94
C ASN A 130 -0.50 7.51 10.06
N PHE A 131 -1.47 6.72 10.50
CA PHE A 131 -1.30 5.67 11.51
C PHE A 131 -0.95 6.22 12.90
N ASN A 132 -1.28 7.48 13.18
CA ASN A 132 -1.10 8.06 14.51
C ASN A 132 -2.37 7.83 15.33
N PRO A 133 -2.25 7.35 16.58
CA PRO A 133 -3.40 7.20 17.46
C PRO A 133 -3.96 8.57 17.82
N LEU A 134 -5.27 8.72 17.71
CA LEU A 134 -6.00 9.96 18.00
C LEU A 134 -6.88 9.83 19.24
N GLU A 135 -7.56 8.70 19.39
CA GLU A 135 -8.57 8.50 20.43
C GLU A 135 -8.61 7.05 20.90
N LYS A 136 -8.79 6.86 22.21
CA LYS A 136 -9.14 5.59 22.85
C LYS A 136 -10.45 5.75 23.61
N THR A 137 -11.30 4.74 23.50
CA THR A 137 -12.57 4.64 24.23
C THR A 137 -12.84 3.19 24.63
N HIS A 138 -13.68 3.00 25.65
CA HIS A 138 -14.20 1.69 26.06
C HIS A 138 -15.70 1.59 25.79
N TYR A 139 -16.20 0.38 25.57
CA TYR A 139 -17.64 0.13 25.38
C TYR A 139 -18.21 -0.55 26.64
N PRO A 140 -19.40 -0.15 27.14
CA PRO A 140 -20.34 0.82 26.56
C PRO A 140 -19.95 2.29 26.79
N SER A 141 -20.35 3.13 25.83
CA SER A 141 -19.81 4.46 25.46
C SER A 141 -20.00 5.63 26.44
N ASN A 142 -19.89 5.40 27.75
CA ASN A 142 -19.92 6.45 28.77
C ASN A 142 -18.52 6.83 29.28
N SER A 143 -17.47 6.25 28.70
CA SER A 143 -16.09 6.48 29.11
C SER A 143 -15.54 7.79 28.53
N VAL A 144 -14.70 8.46 29.33
CA VAL A 144 -13.95 9.64 28.91
C VAL A 144 -13.03 9.24 27.76
N LYS A 145 -13.15 9.96 26.64
CA LYS A 145 -12.26 9.81 25.50
C LYS A 145 -10.84 10.18 25.90
N GLN A 146 -9.90 9.24 25.77
CA GLN A 146 -8.49 9.49 26.00
C GLN A 146 -7.80 9.85 24.68
N THR A 147 -7.08 10.97 24.66
CA THR A 147 -6.35 11.46 23.47
C THR A 147 -4.83 11.50 23.68
N SER A 148 -4.36 11.23 24.89
CA SER A 148 -2.95 11.13 25.25
C SER A 148 -2.55 9.67 25.43
N PHE A 149 -1.47 9.27 24.77
CA PHE A 149 -0.97 7.89 24.78
C PHE A 149 0.46 7.85 25.29
N SER A 150 0.75 6.96 26.23
CA SER A 150 2.14 6.67 26.64
C SER A 150 2.90 5.97 25.52
N ASP A 151 4.22 6.00 25.56
CA ASP A 151 5.03 5.33 24.55
C ASP A 151 4.95 3.80 24.65
N GLU A 152 4.75 3.28 25.87
CA GLU A 152 4.47 1.86 26.11
C GLU A 152 3.13 1.44 25.48
N GLU A 153 2.07 2.22 25.66
CA GLU A 153 0.78 1.93 25.06
C GLU A 153 0.85 1.96 23.54
N LYS A 154 1.53 2.96 22.95
CA LYS A 154 1.78 3.00 21.50
C LYS A 154 2.54 1.76 21.03
N HIS A 155 3.58 1.35 21.77
CA HIS A 155 4.37 0.16 21.42
C HIS A 155 3.49 -1.09 21.36
N LEU A 156 2.66 -1.32 22.38
CA LEU A 156 1.74 -2.44 22.44
C LEU A 156 0.70 -2.38 21.31
N MET A 157 0.11 -1.21 21.03
CA MET A 157 -0.82 -1.05 19.91
C MET A 157 -0.20 -1.47 18.57
N TYR A 158 1.02 -1.01 18.27
CA TYR A 158 1.69 -1.37 17.02
C TYR A 158 2.13 -2.84 16.99
N GLN A 159 2.54 -3.41 18.12
CA GLN A 159 2.85 -4.83 18.24
C GLN A 159 1.61 -5.69 17.97
N THR A 160 0.48 -5.37 18.61
CA THR A 160 -0.81 -6.04 18.41
C THR A 160 -1.30 -5.92 16.97
N THR A 161 -1.12 -4.74 16.36
CA THR A 161 -1.45 -4.51 14.95
C THR A 161 -0.61 -5.42 14.04
N ASN A 162 0.70 -5.52 14.27
CA ASN A 162 1.58 -6.44 13.55
C ASN A 162 1.18 -7.90 13.77
N GLN A 163 0.84 -8.30 15.00
CA GLN A 163 0.37 -9.65 15.31
C GLN A 163 -0.93 -9.97 14.58
N THR A 164 -1.85 -9.01 14.48
CA THR A 164 -3.12 -9.17 13.76
C THR A 164 -2.90 -9.38 12.27
N ALA A 165 -1.86 -8.74 11.70
CA ALA A 165 -1.57 -8.76 10.28
C ALA A 165 -0.49 -9.77 9.84
N SER A 166 0.25 -10.37 10.76
CA SER A 166 1.52 -11.07 10.49
C SER A 166 1.42 -12.14 9.40
N GLN A 167 0.49 -13.07 9.52
CA GLN A 167 0.32 -14.14 8.54
C GLN A 167 0.00 -13.62 7.13
N LEU A 168 -0.76 -12.53 7.04
CA LEU A 168 -1.05 -11.92 5.74
C LEU A 168 0.19 -11.22 5.18
N LEU A 169 0.97 -10.56 6.04
CA LEU A 169 2.24 -9.91 5.66
C LEU A 169 3.29 -10.91 5.16
N ASP A 170 3.30 -12.13 5.68
CA ASP A 170 4.24 -13.19 5.28
C ASP A 170 3.84 -13.85 3.96
N ASN A 171 2.56 -13.81 3.61
CA ASN A 171 2.02 -14.40 2.37
C ASN A 171 1.81 -13.37 1.25
N LEU A 172 2.35 -12.15 1.39
CA LEU A 172 2.21 -11.13 0.37
C LEU A 172 2.92 -11.54 -0.94
N PRO A 173 2.29 -11.32 -2.10
CA PRO A 173 2.93 -11.58 -3.37
C PRO A 173 4.17 -10.69 -3.53
N THR A 174 5.25 -11.29 -4.01
CA THR A 174 6.43 -10.56 -4.45
C THR A 174 6.21 -10.10 -5.91
N PRO A 175 6.53 -8.84 -6.23
CA PRO A 175 6.42 -8.37 -7.60
C PRO A 175 7.44 -9.10 -8.49
N ILE A 176 6.99 -9.54 -9.66
CA ILE A 176 7.88 -10.15 -10.68
C ILE A 176 8.92 -9.13 -11.16
N ILE A 177 8.52 -7.86 -11.25
CA ILE A 177 9.41 -6.75 -11.61
C ILE A 177 9.47 -5.78 -10.43
N ASP A 178 10.66 -5.58 -9.89
CA ASP A 178 10.87 -4.67 -8.78
C ASP A 178 10.78 -3.20 -9.25
N LEU A 179 9.73 -2.51 -8.81
CA LEU A 179 9.49 -1.09 -9.02
C LEU A 179 9.75 -0.26 -7.75
N GLN A 180 10.55 -0.76 -6.80
CA GLN A 180 10.86 -0.08 -5.54
C GLN A 180 11.38 1.34 -5.78
N TRP A 181 12.27 1.53 -6.76
CA TRP A 181 12.79 2.86 -7.11
C TRP A 181 11.67 3.82 -7.53
N PHE A 182 10.67 3.34 -8.25
CA PHE A 182 9.54 4.12 -8.73
C PHE A 182 8.56 4.40 -7.59
N PHE A 183 8.31 3.41 -6.73
CA PHE A 183 7.55 3.60 -5.50
C PHE A 183 8.19 4.64 -4.59
N ASP A 184 9.47 4.50 -4.25
CA ASP A 184 10.23 5.44 -3.43
C ASP A 184 10.19 6.84 -4.02
N TRP A 185 10.40 6.90 -5.34
CA TRP A 185 10.29 8.15 -6.07
C TRP A 185 8.89 8.74 -5.96
N THR A 186 7.79 7.99 -6.11
CA THR A 186 6.42 8.51 -5.98
C THR A 186 6.05 8.91 -4.55
N TYR A 187 6.46 8.14 -3.55
CA TYR A 187 6.17 8.38 -2.13
C TYR A 187 6.79 9.70 -1.63
N LYS A 188 8.02 10.03 -2.03
CA LYS A 188 8.79 11.19 -1.53
C LYS A 188 8.41 12.58 -2.05
N GLY A 189 7.25 12.79 -2.67
CA GLY A 189 6.96 14.12 -3.27
C GLY A 189 5.69 14.23 -4.12
N HIS A 190 5.44 15.45 -4.60
CA HIS A 190 4.16 15.86 -5.20
C HIS A 190 3.73 15.01 -6.41
N LYS A 191 2.63 14.27 -6.24
CA LYS A 191 2.00 13.35 -7.20
C LYS A 191 1.84 13.95 -8.62
N ILE A 192 1.53 15.25 -8.71
CA ILE A 192 1.23 15.96 -9.97
C ILE A 192 2.50 16.31 -10.76
N VAL A 193 3.54 16.84 -10.10
CA VAL A 193 4.82 17.22 -10.75
C VAL A 193 5.51 16.00 -11.35
N LYS A 194 5.31 14.83 -10.72
CA LYS A 194 5.92 13.57 -11.09
C LYS A 194 5.28 12.91 -12.31
N ILE A 195 3.96 12.89 -12.41
CA ILE A 195 3.27 12.42 -13.61
C ILE A 195 3.73 13.25 -14.83
N PHE A 196 3.82 14.56 -14.68
CA PHE A 196 4.35 15.46 -15.72
C PHE A 196 5.80 15.15 -16.10
N LEU A 197 6.68 14.92 -15.13
CA LEU A 197 8.10 14.59 -15.38
C LEU A 197 8.27 13.21 -16.04
N LEU A 198 7.45 12.22 -15.68
CA LEU A 198 7.48 10.90 -16.31
C LEU A 198 6.99 10.96 -17.75
N SER A 199 5.90 11.69 -18.01
CA SER A 199 5.41 11.97 -19.36
C SER A 199 6.48 12.71 -20.17
N PHE A 200 7.17 13.69 -19.58
CA PHE A 200 8.25 14.44 -20.23
C PHE A 200 9.47 13.55 -20.57
N LEU A 201 9.91 12.68 -19.65
CA LEU A 201 11.04 11.76 -19.87
C LEU A 201 10.72 10.70 -20.93
N MET A 202 9.52 10.11 -20.89
CA MET A 202 9.08 9.13 -21.89
C MET A 202 9.00 9.76 -23.29
N THR A 203 8.49 10.99 -23.38
CA THR A 203 8.44 11.74 -24.65
C THR A 203 9.83 12.04 -25.18
N ASN A 204 10.77 12.44 -24.32
CA ASN A 204 12.15 12.76 -24.71
C ASN A 204 12.98 11.52 -25.10
N CYS A 205 12.83 10.39 -24.39
CA CYS A 205 13.48 9.14 -24.75
C CYS A 205 13.01 8.62 -26.13
N LEU A 206 11.72 8.73 -26.43
CA LEU A 206 11.17 8.32 -27.73
C LEU A 206 11.67 9.24 -28.88
N THR A 207 11.86 10.53 -28.63
CA THR A 207 12.52 11.42 -29.59
C THR A 207 14.03 11.14 -29.73
N GLY A 208 14.72 10.82 -28.64
CA GLY A 208 16.15 10.48 -28.64
C GLY A 208 16.46 9.20 -29.41
N ILE A 209 15.69 8.13 -29.19
CA ILE A 209 15.80 6.86 -29.92
C ILE A 209 15.56 7.07 -31.41
N LYS A 210 14.57 7.89 -31.78
CA LYS A 210 14.27 8.22 -33.17
C LYS A 210 15.41 9.00 -33.86
N ILE A 211 16.05 9.92 -33.16
CA ILE A 211 17.20 10.68 -33.66
C ILE A 211 18.42 9.77 -33.81
N TRP A 212 18.67 8.89 -32.83
CA TRP A 212 19.76 7.91 -32.89
C TRP A 212 19.60 6.93 -34.05
N TRP A 213 18.40 6.38 -34.24
CA TRP A 213 18.09 5.45 -35.32
C TRP A 213 18.23 6.10 -36.70
N LYS A 214 17.79 7.37 -36.83
CA LYS A 214 17.96 8.15 -38.05
C LYS A 214 19.43 8.45 -38.38
N ARG A 215 20.27 8.70 -37.36
CA ARG A 215 21.72 8.88 -37.53
C ARG A 215 22.42 7.57 -37.90
N ARG A 216 22.01 6.44 -37.33
CA ARG A 216 22.56 5.11 -37.64
C ARG A 216 22.26 4.69 -39.08
N LEU A 217 21.04 4.92 -39.56
CA LEU A 217 20.66 4.62 -40.96
C LEU A 217 21.42 5.51 -41.96
N LYS A 218 21.66 6.77 -41.63
CA LYS A 218 22.46 7.68 -42.49
C LYS A 218 23.94 7.29 -42.55
N ARG A 219 24.52 6.81 -41.45
CA ARG A 219 25.90 6.31 -41.44
C ARG A 219 26.09 5.06 -42.31
N ASN A 220 25.10 4.18 -42.37
CA ASN A 220 25.18 2.96 -43.17
C ASN A 220 24.91 3.18 -44.67
N SER A 221 24.28 4.30 -45.07
CA SER A 221 24.11 4.65 -46.49
C SER A 221 25.35 5.28 -47.10
N ASP A 222 26.17 5.97 -46.30
CA ASP A 222 27.37 6.65 -46.77
C ASP A 222 28.57 5.68 -46.92
N THR A 223 28.52 4.50 -46.26
CA THR A 223 29.53 3.44 -46.38
C THR A 223 29.23 2.40 -47.48
N SER A 224 28.05 2.43 -48.12
CA SER A 224 27.73 1.53 -49.24
C SER A 224 27.97 2.16 -50.61
N SER A 225 28.55 3.35 -50.66
CA SER A 225 28.86 4.11 -51.88
C SER A 225 30.37 4.32 -52.10
N GLN A 226 31.19 3.47 -51.51
CA GLN A 226 32.61 3.27 -51.84
C GLN A 226 32.81 1.82 -52.27
#